data_AF-A0AAJ1W6N4-F1
#
_entry.id   AF-A0AAJ1W6N4-F1
#
_cell.length_a   1.000
_cell.length_b   1.000
_cell.length_c   1.000
_cell.angle_alpha   90.00
_cell.angle_beta   90.00
_cell.angle_gamma   90.00
#
_symmetry.space_group_name_H-M   'P 1'
#
loop_
_entity.id
_entity.type
_entity.pdbx_description
1 polymer ?
#
loop_
_entity_poly.entity_id
_entity_poly.type
_entity_poly.pdbx_seq_one_letter_code
_entity_poly.pdbx_strand_id
1 'polypeptide(L)' 'MLRSLNSATAVQNAIVPALPEDVASAAKKYISTTLDQTTAAMGNASTSEGNRLTDIRNEATYSLLDTCGLPR' A
#
# COMPACT_ATOMS: atom_id res chain seq x y z
N MET A 1 -4.56 16.09 -0.07
CA MET A 1 -3.69 14.93 0.13
C MET A 1 -3.54 14.53 1.59
N LEU A 2 -3.23 15.45 2.52
CA LEU A 2 -3.11 15.10 3.95
C LEU A 2 -4.34 14.38 4.53
N ARG A 3 -5.57 14.84 4.20
CA ARG A 3 -6.81 14.15 4.58
C ARG A 3 -6.86 12.70 4.06
N SER A 4 -6.48 12.46 2.82
CA SER A 4 -6.47 11.13 2.20
C SER A 4 -5.43 10.22 2.85
N LEU A 5 -4.23 10.73 3.16
CA LEU A 5 -3.21 9.98 3.89
C LEU A 5 -3.71 9.59 5.29
N ASN A 6 -4.30 10.53 6.02
CA ASN A 6 -4.87 10.27 7.34
C ASN A 6 -5.99 9.23 7.28
N SER A 7 -6.88 9.31 6.28
CA SER A 7 -7.92 8.30 6.07
C SER A 7 -7.34 6.92 5.75
N ALA A 8 -6.30 6.82 4.94
CA ALA A 8 -5.64 5.55 4.62
C ALA A 8 -4.95 4.93 5.86
N THR A 9 -4.27 5.74 6.68
CA THR A 9 -3.69 5.28 7.94
C THR A 9 -4.77 4.84 8.94
N ALA A 10 -5.91 5.54 8.99
CA ALA A 10 -7.05 5.12 9.81
C ALA A 10 -7.60 3.77 9.34
N VAL A 11 -7.76 3.57 8.03
CA VAL A 11 -8.13 2.27 7.45
C VAL A 11 -7.12 1.20 7.84
N GLN A 12 -5.81 1.45 7.68
CA GLN A 12 -4.73 0.51 8.02
C GLN A 12 -4.81 0.01 9.47
N ASN A 13 -5.15 0.89 10.41
CA ASN A 13 -5.32 0.54 11.82
C ASN A 13 -6.61 -0.25 12.08
N ALA A 14 -7.65 -0.03 11.29
CA ALA A 14 -8.96 -0.67 11.45
C ALA A 14 -9.07 -2.08 10.81
N ILE A 15 -8.05 -2.55 10.08
CA ILE A 15 -8.10 -3.83 9.34
C ILE A 15 -8.00 -5.06 10.28
N VAL A 16 -7.32 -4.91 11.41
CA VAL A 16 -6.91 -6.05 12.27
C VAL A 16 -8.06 -6.86 12.88
N PRO A 17 -9.23 -6.31 13.27
CA PRO A 17 -10.32 -7.13 13.80
C PRO A 17 -11.18 -7.82 12.72
N ALA A 18 -11.01 -7.50 11.42
CA ALA A 18 -11.94 -7.92 10.38
C ALA A 18 -11.39 -8.95 9.39
N LEU A 19 -10.06 -9.16 9.35
CA LEU A 19 -9.40 -10.01 8.36
C LEU A 19 -8.51 -11.07 9.03
N PRO A 20 -8.31 -12.23 8.37
CA PRO A 20 -7.23 -13.15 8.70
C PRO A 20 -5.87 -12.42 8.77
N GLU A 21 -4.98 -12.88 9.65
CA GLU A 21 -3.73 -12.17 9.97
C GLU A 21 -2.82 -11.97 8.76
N ASP A 22 -2.72 -12.97 7.89
CA ASP A 22 -1.99 -12.95 6.63
C ASP A 22 -2.55 -11.91 5.66
N VAL A 23 -3.87 -11.86 5.50
CA VAL A 23 -4.57 -10.87 4.68
C VAL A 23 -4.38 -9.46 5.25
N ALA A 24 -4.50 -9.30 6.58
CA ALA A 24 -4.30 -8.02 7.25
C ALA A 24 -2.86 -7.51 7.07
N SER A 25 -1.87 -8.40 7.16
CA SER A 25 -0.46 -8.08 6.93
C SER A 25 -0.20 -7.63 5.49
N ALA A 26 -0.71 -8.39 4.51
CA ALA A 26 -0.59 -8.06 3.09
C ALA A 26 -1.27 -6.72 2.76
N ALA A 27 -2.47 -6.48 3.31
CA ALA A 27 -3.21 -5.23 3.13
C ALA A 27 -2.46 -4.03 3.73
N LYS A 28 -1.88 -4.19 4.93
CA LYS A 28 -1.05 -3.15 5.56
C LYS A 28 0.16 -2.80 4.70
N LYS A 29 0.83 -3.81 4.14
CA LYS A 29 1.98 -3.62 3.23
C LYS A 29 1.59 -2.87 1.95
N TYR A 30 0.47 -3.24 1.32
CA TYR A 30 -0.07 -2.53 0.16
C TYR A 30 -0.37 -1.06 0.46
N ILE A 31 -1.04 -0.79 1.58
CA ILE A 31 -1.37 0.58 1.98
C ILE A 31 -0.08 1.38 2.22
N SER A 32 0.88 0.84 2.98
CA SER A 32 2.14 1.52 3.29
C SER A 32 2.90 1.91 2.02
N THR A 33 3.12 0.96 1.12
CA THR A 33 3.88 1.20 -0.13
C THR A 33 3.17 2.19 -1.06
N THR A 34 1.83 2.19 -1.09
CA THR A 34 1.05 3.21 -1.81
C THR A 34 1.22 4.60 -1.20
N LEU A 35 1.28 4.71 0.14
CA LEU A 35 1.51 5.98 0.83
C LEU A 35 2.95 6.48 0.62
N ASP A 36 3.94 5.59 0.59
CA ASP A 36 5.34 5.94 0.31
C ASP A 36 5.47 6.54 -1.10
N GLN A 37 4.89 5.88 -2.11
CA GLN A 37 4.87 6.39 -3.49
C GLN A 37 4.15 7.75 -3.58
N THR A 38 3.00 7.88 -2.93
CA THR A 38 2.24 9.15 -2.90
C THR A 38 3.05 10.26 -2.24
N THR A 39 3.72 9.96 -1.13
CA THR A 39 4.54 10.92 -0.39
C THR A 39 5.75 11.36 -1.20
N ALA A 40 6.44 10.42 -1.86
CA ALA A 40 7.55 10.72 -2.75
C ALA A 40 7.12 11.59 -3.94
N ALA A 41 5.98 11.29 -4.56
CA ALA A 41 5.43 12.09 -5.65
C ALA A 41 5.11 13.54 -5.21
N MET A 42 4.50 13.72 -4.03
CA MET A 42 4.25 15.04 -3.44
C MET A 42 5.55 15.78 -3.10
N GLY A 43 6.61 15.05 -2.73
CA GLY A 43 7.93 15.59 -2.44
C GLY A 43 8.77 15.91 -3.69
N ASN A 44 8.20 15.81 -4.89
CA ASN A 44 8.90 15.94 -6.17
C ASN A 44 10.12 15.00 -6.29
N ALA A 45 9.98 13.77 -5.81
CA ALA A 45 11.00 12.74 -6.00
C ALA A 45 11.34 12.57 -7.49
N SER A 46 12.57 12.16 -7.79
CA SER A 46 12.99 11.91 -9.17
C SER A 46 12.13 10.83 -9.82
N THR A 47 12.04 10.86 -11.15
CA THR A 47 11.36 9.81 -11.93
C THR A 47 11.92 8.42 -11.64
N SER A 48 13.23 8.30 -11.39
CA SER A 48 13.87 7.02 -11.03
C SER A 48 13.33 6.46 -9.71
N GLU A 49 13.15 7.31 -8.69
CA GLU A 49 12.59 6.88 -7.41
C GLU A 49 11.08 6.63 -7.52
N GLY A 50 10.37 7.43 -8.32
CA GLY A 50 8.96 7.17 -8.65
C GLY A 50 8.76 5.80 -9.29
N ASN A 51 9.62 5.39 -10.23
CA ASN A 51 9.59 4.07 -10.85
C ASN A 51 9.88 2.97 -9.84
N ARG A 52 10.93 3.13 -9.01
CA ARG A 52 11.27 2.16 -7.95
C ARG A 52 10.11 1.92 -6.98
N LEU A 53 9.44 2.99 -6.55
CA LEU A 53 8.29 2.91 -5.65
C LEU A 53 7.06 2.32 -6.34
N THR A 54 6.91 2.54 -7.65
CA THR A 54 5.84 1.90 -8.45
C THR A 54 6.03 0.39 -8.49
N ASP A 55 7.25 -0.09 -8.72
CA ASP A 55 7.55 -1.53 -8.75
C ASP A 55 7.25 -2.18 -7.39
N ILE A 56 7.71 -1.56 -6.31
CA ILE A 56 7.45 -2.01 -4.92
C ILE A 56 5.94 -2.06 -4.63
N ARG A 57 5.18 -1.04 -5.03
CA ARG A 57 3.72 -1.01 -4.87
C ARG A 57 3.05 -2.13 -5.68
N ASN A 58 3.49 -2.38 -6.90
CA ASN A 58 2.94 -3.43 -7.76
C ASN A 58 3.18 -4.81 -7.14
N GLU A 59 4.39 -5.09 -6.64
CA GLU A 59 4.67 -6.32 -5.90
C GLU A 59 3.77 -6.48 -4.66
N ALA A 60 3.56 -5.42 -3.89
CA ALA A 60 2.64 -5.45 -2.75
C ALA A 60 1.18 -5.69 -3.17
N THR A 61 0.78 -5.17 -4.33
CA THR A 61 -0.55 -5.42 -4.93
C THR A 61 -0.71 -6.90 -5.29
N TYR A 62 0.26 -7.48 -6.02
CA TYR A 62 0.21 -8.89 -6.40
C TYR A 62 0.26 -9.82 -5.18
N SER A 63 1.10 -9.51 -4.20
CA SER A 63 1.14 -10.27 -2.94
C SER A 63 -0.21 -10.26 -2.22
N LEU A 64 -0.92 -9.12 -2.20
CA LEU A 64 -2.24 -9.03 -1.60
C LEU A 64 -3.28 -9.86 -2.38
N LEU A 65 -3.26 -9.78 -3.72
CA LEU A 65 -4.14 -10.57 -4.56
C LEU A 65 -3.92 -12.08 -4.36
N ASP A 66 -2.65 -12.51 -4.34
CA ASP A 66 -2.28 -13.91 -4.11
C ASP A 66 -2.75 -14.39 -2.73
N THR A 67 -2.56 -13.60 -1.66
CA THR A 67 -3.06 -13.93 -0.31
C THR A 67 -4.59 -14.02 -0.26
N CYS A 68 -5.30 -13.20 -1.05
CA CYS A 68 -6.75 -13.26 -1.17
C CYS A 68 -7.23 -14.38 -2.11
N GLY A 69 -6.33 -15.16 -2.74
CA GLY A 69 -6.69 -16.20 -3.71
C GLY A 69 -7.27 -15.66 -5.03
N LEU A 70 -6.98 -14.39 -5.36
CA LEU A 70 -7.48 -13.72 -6.55
C LEU A 70 -6.51 -13.89 -7.73
N PRO A 71 -7.02 -14.04 -8.97
CA PRO A 71 -6.18 -14.06 -10.17
C PRO A 71 -5.50 -12.69 -10.41
N ARG A 72 -4.36 -12.72 -11.08
CA ARG A 72 -3.55 -11.55 -11.44
C ARG A 72 -4.06 -10.84 -12.69
#